data_AF-A0A0F7IF05-F1
#
_entry.id   AF-A0A0F7IF05-F1
#
_cell.length_a   1.000
_cell.length_b   1.000
_cell.length_c   1.000
_cell.angle_alpha   90.00
_cell.angle_beta   90.00
_cell.angle_gamma   90.00
#
_symmetry.space_group_name_H-M   'P 1'
#
loop_
_entity.id
_entity.type
_entity.pdbx_description
1 polymer ?
#
loop_
_entity_poly.entity_id
_entity_poly.type
_entity_poly.pdbx_seq_one_letter_code
_entity_poly.pdbx_strand_id
1 'polypeptide(L)'
;MVPEYLKEMQKLWNDLLKMQGDFMQNISSMLGFASEMHVFRKDIAVFRARVQSGGRISIPESDRAMLGLKEGDIVKVIVVKEGGEE
;
A
#
# COMPACT_ATOMS: atom_id res chain seq x y z
N MET A 1 27.95 38.91 -17.85
CA MET A 1 28.34 37.63 -17.21
C MET A 1 27.60 37.53 -15.91
N VAL A 2 26.74 36.53 -15.73
CA VAL A 2 26.07 36.29 -14.45
C VAL A 2 27.13 35.76 -13.48
N PRO A 3 27.39 36.43 -12.35
CA PRO A 3 28.37 35.99 -11.36
C PRO A 3 28.13 34.54 -10.92
N GLU A 4 29.22 33.79 -10.72
CA GLU A 4 29.16 32.34 -10.45
C GLU A 4 28.35 32.01 -9.19
N TYR A 5 28.37 32.90 -8.19
CA TYR A 5 27.57 32.78 -6.97
C TYR A 5 26.04 32.80 -7.24
N LEU A 6 25.57 33.52 -8.27
CA LEU A 6 24.14 33.56 -8.63
C LEU A 6 23.69 32.26 -9.31
N LYS A 7 24.57 31.61 -10.07
CA LYS A 7 24.27 30.31 -10.67
C LYS A 7 24.22 29.20 -9.62
N GLU A 8 25.14 29.22 -8.65
CA GLU A 8 25.10 28.31 -7.51
C GLU A 8 23.83 28.51 -6.68
N MET A 9 23.45 29.76 -6.42
CA MET A 9 22.19 30.07 -5.75
C MET A 9 20.97 29.58 -6.54
N GLN A 10 20.90 29.78 -7.86
CA GLN A 10 19.82 29.25 -8.69
C GLN A 10 19.74 27.71 -8.64
N LYS A 11 20.89 27.04 -8.60
CA LYS A 11 20.96 25.58 -8.50
C LYS A 11 20.46 25.10 -7.13
N LEU A 12 20.89 25.74 -6.05
CA LEU A 12 20.42 25.46 -4.68
C LEU A 12 18.91 25.66 -4.55
N TRP A 13 18.35 26.71 -5.14
CA TRP A 13 16.90 26.94 -5.15
C TRP A 13 16.15 25.86 -5.94
N ASN A 14 16.64 25.46 -7.11
CA ASN A 14 16.04 24.39 -7.90
C ASN A 14 16.12 23.02 -7.19
N ASP A 15 17.23 22.75 -6.51
CA ASP A 15 17.43 21.49 -5.78
C ASP A 15 16.54 21.45 -4.52
N LEU A 16 16.36 22.58 -3.81
CA LEU A 16 15.42 22.69 -2.68
C LEU A 16 13.97 22.48 -3.11
N LEU A 17 13.56 23.07 -4.24
CA LEU A 17 12.19 22.95 -4.76
C LEU A 17 11.88 21.52 -5.21
N LYS A 18 12.85 20.84 -5.84
CA LYS A 18 12.73 19.41 -6.17
C LYS A 18 12.61 18.55 -4.91
N MET A 19 13.47 18.78 -3.93
CA MET A 19 13.41 18.07 -2.66
C MET A 19 12.07 18.27 -1.95
N GLN A 20 11.51 19.49 -1.98
CA GLN A 20 10.19 19.78 -1.41
C GLN A 20 9.07 19.06 -2.19
N GLY A 21 9.16 19.04 -3.52
CA GLY A 21 8.22 18.33 -4.40
C GLY A 21 8.23 16.82 -4.16
N ASP A 22 9.41 16.21 -4.12
CA ASP A 22 9.60 14.78 -3.89
C ASP A 22 9.15 14.37 -2.47
N PHE A 23 9.44 15.20 -1.47
CA PHE A 23 8.97 15.00 -0.10
C PHE A 23 7.45 15.07 0.00
N MET A 24 6.83 16.05 -0.64
CA MET A 24 5.37 16.17 -0.68
C MET A 24 4.72 15.03 -1.44
N GLN A 25 5.32 14.57 -2.54
CA GLN A 25 4.81 13.43 -3.32
C GLN A 25 4.91 12.13 -2.52
N ASN A 26 6.02 11.89 -1.82
CA ASN A 26 6.20 10.73 -0.95
C ASN A 26 5.26 10.75 0.25
N ILE A 27 5.08 11.90 0.92
CA ILE A 27 4.12 12.03 2.01
C ILE A 27 2.69 11.86 1.52
N SER A 28 2.32 12.46 0.38
CA SER A 28 1.00 12.29 -0.22
C SER A 28 0.74 10.83 -0.57
N SER A 29 1.74 10.12 -1.09
CA SER A 29 1.61 8.70 -1.45
C SER A 29 1.52 7.82 -0.20
N MET A 30 2.29 8.12 0.84
CA MET A 30 2.23 7.44 2.14
C MET A 30 0.89 7.69 2.84
N LEU A 31 0.38 8.92 2.83
CA LEU A 31 -0.93 9.28 3.36
C LEU A 31 -2.06 8.64 2.53
N GLY A 32 -1.93 8.58 1.21
CA GLY A 32 -2.86 7.88 0.33
C GLY A 32 -2.96 6.39 0.68
N PHE A 33 -1.81 5.70 0.76
CA PHE A 33 -1.72 4.29 1.15
C PHE A 33 -2.21 4.05 2.58
N ALA A 34 -1.84 4.92 3.53
CA ALA A 34 -2.27 4.84 4.91
C ALA A 34 -3.78 5.11 5.08
N SER A 35 -4.36 5.97 4.23
CA SER A 35 -5.81 6.23 4.20
C SER A 35 -6.57 5.06 3.58
N GLU A 36 -6.06 4.48 2.48
CA GLU A 36 -6.58 3.23 1.92
C GLU A 36 -6.58 2.17 3.02
N MET A 37 -5.45 1.98 3.71
CA MET A 37 -5.30 1.02 4.79
C MET A 37 -6.10 1.34 6.07
N HIS A 38 -6.54 2.59 6.29
CA HIS A 38 -7.39 2.99 7.41
C HIS A 38 -8.88 2.77 7.15
N VAL A 39 -9.35 2.90 5.91
CA VAL A 39 -10.75 2.57 5.53
C VAL A 39 -11.01 1.07 5.69
N PHE A 40 -9.96 0.25 5.65
CA PHE A 40 -10.01 -1.21 5.68
C PHE A 40 -10.06 -1.86 7.07
N ARG A 41 -10.06 -1.12 8.19
CA ARG A 41 -9.81 -1.73 9.52
C ARG A 41 -11.00 -2.42 10.20
N LYS A 42 -12.24 -2.31 9.72
CA LYS A 42 -13.40 -2.96 10.38
C LYS A 42 -13.86 -4.29 9.75
N ASP A 43 -13.60 -4.50 8.46
CA ASP A 43 -14.21 -5.61 7.70
C ASP A 43 -13.18 -6.47 6.94
N ILE A 44 -11.96 -6.60 7.47
CA ILE A 44 -10.93 -7.48 6.90
C ILE A 44 -10.60 -8.63 7.84
N ALA A 45 -10.64 -9.84 7.30
CA ALA A 45 -10.07 -11.03 7.93
C ALA A 45 -8.67 -11.32 7.37
N VAL A 46 -7.74 -11.65 8.27
CA VAL A 46 -6.37 -12.07 7.91
C VAL A 46 -6.12 -13.43 8.57
N PHE A 47 -5.87 -14.44 7.75
CA PHE A 47 -5.62 -15.80 8.21
C PHE A 47 -4.55 -16.48 7.34
N ARG A 48 -3.89 -17.49 7.91
CA ARG A 48 -2.94 -18.34 7.19
C ARG A 48 -3.66 -19.57 6.66
N ALA A 49 -3.51 -19.84 5.37
CA ALA A 49 -4.08 -21.02 4.74
C ALA A 49 -3.12 -21.60 3.69
N ARG A 50 -3.20 -22.91 3.46
CA ARG A 50 -2.47 -23.58 2.38
C ARG A 50 -3.25 -23.49 1.09
N VAL A 51 -2.54 -23.22 -0.02
CA VAL A 51 -3.10 -23.30 -1.37
C VAL A 51 -3.36 -24.76 -1.73
N GLN A 52 -4.61 -25.09 -2.08
CA GLN A 52 -5.03 -26.43 -2.47
C GLN A 52 -4.91 -26.63 -4.00
N SER A 53 -5.20 -27.84 -4.48
CA SER A 53 -5.24 -28.14 -5.91
C SER A 53 -6.19 -27.17 -6.65
N GLY A 54 -5.71 -26.64 -7.78
CA GLY A 54 -6.44 -25.65 -8.57
C GLY A 54 -6.46 -24.24 -7.98
N GLY A 55 -5.60 -23.93 -7.00
CA GLY A 55 -5.47 -22.57 -6.46
C GLY A 55 -6.54 -22.19 -5.42
N ARG A 56 -7.32 -23.15 -4.92
CA ARG A 56 -8.36 -22.89 -3.92
C ARG A 56 -7.76 -22.58 -2.55
N ILE A 57 -8.37 -21.62 -1.87
CA ILE A 57 -8.07 -21.24 -0.48
C ILE A 57 -9.40 -21.24 0.28
N SER A 58 -9.42 -21.87 1.46
CA SER A 58 -10.61 -21.93 2.31
C SER A 58 -10.56 -20.83 3.36
N ILE A 59 -11.64 -20.07 3.49
CA ILE A 59 -11.84 -19.08 4.56
C ILE A 59 -12.33 -19.82 5.81
N PRO A 60 -11.69 -19.65 6.98
CA PRO A 60 -12.15 -20.25 8.24
C PRO A 60 -13.59 -19.82 8.59
N GLU A 61 -14.33 -20.71 9.24
CA GLU A 61 -15.73 -20.43 9.59
C GLU A 61 -15.89 -19.21 10.50
N SER A 62 -14.98 -19.02 11.45
CA SER A 62 -14.95 -17.85 12.35
C SER A 62 -14.86 -16.55 11.57
N ASP A 63 -13.95 -16.48 10.60
CA ASP A 63 -13.73 -15.30 9.78
C ASP A 63 -14.89 -15.07 8.81
N ARG A 64 -15.42 -16.15 8.23
CA ARG A 64 -16.60 -16.09 7.36
C ARG A 64 -17.81 -15.52 8.11
N ALA A 65 -18.05 -15.98 9.34
CA ALA A 65 -19.16 -15.52 10.18
C ALA A 65 -18.95 -14.06 10.64
N MET A 66 -17.72 -13.69 11.03
CA MET A 66 -17.38 -12.32 11.42
C MET A 66 -17.59 -11.33 10.28
N LEU A 67 -17.22 -11.71 9.05
CA LEU A 67 -17.41 -10.91 7.85
C LEU A 67 -18.82 -11.02 7.26
N GLY A 68 -19.70 -11.85 7.84
CA GLY A 68 -21.06 -12.05 7.36
C GLY A 68 -21.17 -12.64 5.94
N LEU A 69 -20.12 -13.33 5.47
CA LEU A 69 -20.04 -13.88 4.11
C LEU A 69 -20.96 -15.08 3.91
N LYS A 70 -21.66 -15.10 2.79
CA LYS A 70 -22.61 -16.14 2.38
C LYS A 70 -22.24 -16.71 1.01
N GLU A 71 -22.89 -17.83 0.67
CA GLU A 71 -22.75 -18.41 -0.67
C GLU A 71 -23.29 -17.44 -1.74
N GLY A 72 -22.49 -17.21 -2.78
CA GLY A 72 -22.81 -16.28 -3.86
C GLY A 72 -22.23 -14.87 -3.68
N ASP A 73 -21.66 -14.55 -2.51
CA ASP A 73 -21.05 -13.24 -2.28
C ASP A 73 -19.73 -13.09 -3.08
N ILE A 74 -19.55 -11.91 -3.68
CA ILE A 74 -18.31 -11.54 -4.38
C ILE A 74 -17.38 -10.86 -3.37
N VAL A 75 -16.15 -11.37 -3.26
CA VAL A 75 -15.13 -10.86 -2.35
C VAL A 75 -13.90 -10.35 -3.10
N LYS A 76 -13.24 -9.34 -2.54
CA LYS A 76 -11.89 -8.92 -2.97
C LYS A 76 -10.87 -9.65 -2.11
N VAL A 77 -9.89 -10.31 -2.74
CA VAL A 77 -8.88 -11.12 -2.04
C VAL A 77 -7.49 -10.54 -2.28
N ILE A 78 -6.69 -10.45 -1.23
CA ILE A 78 -5.25 -10.13 -1.28
C ILE A 78 -4.50 -11.34 -0.74
N VAL A 79 -3.55 -11.87 -1.51
CA VAL A 79 -2.75 -13.04 -1.12
C VAL A 79 -1.28 -12.63 -1.04
N VAL A 80 -0.65 -12.92 0.10
CA VAL A 80 0.78 -12.70 0.33
C VAL A 80 1.43 -14.05 0.61
N LYS A 81 2.48 -14.39 -0.16
CA LYS A 81 3.25 -15.62 0.07
C LYS A 81 4.12 -15.43 1.31
N GLU A 82 3.89 -16.24 2.35
CA GLU A 82 4.83 -16.31 3.48
C GLU A 82 6.07 -17.14 3.09
N GLY A 83 7.27 -16.60 3.34
CA GLY A 83 8.55 -17.27 3.08
C GLY A 83 9.08 -17.14 1.65
N GLY A 84 8.82 -16.02 0.97
CA GLY A 84 9.40 -15.72 -0.35
C GLY A 84 10.62 -14.79 -0.26
N GLU A 85 11.78 -15.33 0.12
CA GLU A 85 13.08 -14.78 -0.29
C GLU A 85 13.71 -15.78 -1.27
N GLU A 86 13.59 -15.45 -2.56
CA GLU A 86 14.61 -15.76 -3.58
C GLU A 86 14.92 -14.46 -4.32
#